data_AF-A0A2G9MA33-F1
#
_entry.id   AF-A0A2G9MA33-F1
#
_cell.length_a   1.000
_cell.length_b   1.000
_cell.length_c   1.000
_cell.angle_alpha   90.00
_cell.angle_beta   90.00
_cell.angle_gamma   90.00
#
_symmetry.space_group_name_H-M   'P 1'
#
loop_
_entity.id
_entity.type
_entity.pdbx_description
1 polymer ?
#
loop_
_entity_poly.entity_id
_entity_poly.type
_entity_poly.pdbx_seq_one_letter_code
_entity_poly.pdbx_strand_id
1 'polypeptide(L)'
;MSMQINLRISEGFLEQAKEYAKNNGFLNVQEFIRDAAREKIFGSMEVRPEYLERLNSIEANTFLSDGESEEFERELKKRAQLE
;
A
#
# COMPACT_ATOMS: atom_id res chain seq x y z
N MET A 1 -4.50 -18.10 5.39
CA MET A 1 -5.85 -18.70 5.37
C MET A 1 -6.74 -17.85 4.48
N SER A 2 -7.37 -18.43 3.47
CA SER A 2 -8.41 -17.75 2.69
C SER A 2 -9.78 -18.03 3.31
N MET A 3 -10.52 -16.97 3.63
CA MET A 3 -11.91 -17.06 4.10
C MET A 3 -12.84 -16.87 2.91
N GLN A 4 -13.80 -17.76 2.73
CA GLN A 4 -14.83 -17.65 1.70
C GLN A 4 -16.12 -17.08 2.29
N ILE A 5 -16.72 -16.12 1.60
CA ILE A 5 -17.97 -15.46 2.01
C ILE A 5 -18.95 -15.54 0.84
N ASN A 6 -20.13 -16.10 1.09
CA ASN A 6 -21.21 -16.14 0.11
C ASN A 6 -22.03 -14.85 0.22
N LEU A 7 -22.03 -14.04 -0.83
CA LEU A 7 -22.76 -12.78 -0.90
C LEU A 7 -24.00 -12.94 -1.77
N ARG A 8 -25.16 -12.50 -1.27
CA ARG A 8 -26.38 -12.36 -2.08
C ARG A 8 -26.45 -10.94 -2.61
N ILE A 9 -26.42 -10.80 -3.93
CA ILE A 9 -26.48 -9.52 -4.65
C ILE A 9 -27.42 -9.66 -5.83
N SER A 10 -28.02 -8.55 -6.27
CA SER A 10 -28.89 -8.55 -7.45
C SER A 10 -28.11 -8.92 -8.71
N GLU A 11 -28.73 -9.67 -9.62
CA GLU A 11 -28.10 -10.12 -10.87
C GLU A 11 -27.58 -8.95 -11.71
N GLY A 12 -28.36 -7.87 -11.86
CA GLY A 12 -27.94 -6.69 -12.63
C GLY A 12 -26.68 -6.03 -12.08
N PHE A 13 -26.57 -5.94 -10.74
CA PHE A 13 -25.37 -5.43 -10.09
C PHE A 13 -24.16 -6.34 -10.30
N LEU A 14 -24.34 -7.65 -10.20
CA LEU A 14 -23.27 -8.61 -10.44
C LEU A 14 -22.76 -8.51 -11.89
N GLU A 15 -23.65 -8.34 -12.85
CA GLU A 15 -23.27 -8.22 -14.26
C GLU A 15 -22.50 -6.92 -14.54
N GLN A 16 -22.98 -5.79 -14.00
CA GLN A 16 -22.26 -4.52 -14.04
C GLN A 16 -20.87 -4.61 -13.39
N ALA A 17 -20.76 -5.30 -12.25
CA ALA A 17 -19.50 -5.51 -11.56
C ALA A 17 -18.51 -6.34 -12.38
N LYS A 18 -18.99 -7.38 -13.08
CA LYS A 18 -18.14 -8.17 -14.01
C LYS A 18 -17.66 -7.34 -15.19
N GLU A 19 -18.54 -6.54 -15.78
CA GLU A 19 -18.20 -5.68 -16.90
C GLU A 19 -17.16 -4.64 -16.48
N TYR A 20 -17.38 -3.99 -15.34
CA TYR A 20 -16.42 -3.05 -14.77
C TYR A 20 -15.07 -3.71 -14.47
N ALA A 21 -15.08 -4.89 -13.85
CA ALA A 21 -13.87 -5.64 -13.55
C ALA A 21 -13.04 -5.91 -14.81
N LYS A 22 -13.71 -6.37 -15.88
CA LYS A 22 -13.07 -6.64 -17.17
C LYS A 22 -12.50 -5.37 -17.82
N ASN A 23 -13.27 -4.28 -17.81
CA ASN A 23 -12.87 -3.02 -18.46
C ASN A 23 -11.71 -2.32 -17.74
N ASN A 24 -11.54 -2.56 -16.45
CA ASN A 24 -10.49 -1.94 -15.62
C ASN A 24 -9.32 -2.88 -15.30
N GLY A 25 -9.23 -4.03 -15.97
CA GLY A 25 -8.07 -4.93 -15.90
C GLY A 25 -7.98 -5.79 -14.64
N PHE A 26 -9.08 -5.99 -13.92
CA PHE A 26 -9.13 -6.92 -12.78
C PHE A 26 -9.15 -8.38 -13.27
N LEU A 27 -8.52 -9.29 -12.52
CA LEU A 27 -8.44 -10.70 -12.90
C LEU A 27 -9.81 -11.39 -12.86
N ASN A 28 -10.63 -11.02 -11.87
CA ASN A 28 -11.98 -11.53 -11.70
C ASN A 28 -12.85 -10.56 -10.87
N VAL A 29 -14.16 -10.80 -10.86
CA VAL A 29 -15.12 -9.98 -10.11
C VAL A 29 -14.91 -10.04 -8.59
N GLN A 30 -14.36 -11.13 -8.06
CA GLN A 30 -14.12 -11.27 -6.62
C GLN A 30 -12.99 -10.35 -6.15
N GLU A 31 -11.93 -10.23 -6.96
CA GLU A 31 -10.84 -9.29 -6.73
C GLU A 31 -11.35 -7.85 -6.73
N PHE A 32 -12.13 -7.49 -7.74
CA PHE A 32 -12.77 -6.18 -7.81
C PHE A 32 -13.61 -5.89 -6.55
N ILE A 33 -14.52 -6.80 -6.17
CA ILE A 33 -15.37 -6.63 -4.98
C ILE A 33 -14.54 -6.51 -3.70
N ARG A 34 -13.48 -7.33 -3.57
CA ARG A 34 -12.59 -7.30 -2.42
C ARG A 34 -11.88 -5.95 -2.29
N ASP A 35 -11.34 -5.44 -3.39
CA ASP A 35 -10.55 -4.22 -3.37
C ASP A 35 -11.45 -2.98 -3.19
N ALA A 36 -12.62 -2.96 -3.83
CA ALA A 36 -13.64 -1.94 -3.60
C ALA A 36 -14.13 -1.95 -2.14
N ALA A 37 -14.37 -3.13 -1.55
CA ALA A 37 -14.74 -3.25 -0.15
C ALA A 37 -13.63 -2.78 0.79
N ARG A 38 -12.36 -3.12 0.48
CA ARG A 38 -11.21 -2.64 1.24
C ARG A 38 -11.15 -1.13 1.20
N GLU A 39 -11.22 -0.53 0.02
CA GLU A 39 -11.19 0.93 -0.13
C GLU A 39 -12.34 1.58 0.63
N LYS A 40 -13.54 1.00 0.64
CA LYS A 40 -14.66 1.59 1.38
C LYS A 40 -14.52 1.47 2.90
N ILE A 41 -14.00 0.35 3.39
CA ILE A 41 -13.81 0.10 4.83
C ILE A 41 -12.63 0.91 5.38
N PHE A 42 -11.54 1.00 4.61
CA PHE A 42 -10.27 1.57 5.05
C PHE A 42 -9.97 2.95 4.44
N GLY A 43 -10.75 3.42 3.47
CA GLY A 43 -10.55 4.72 2.81
C GLY A 43 -10.78 5.92 3.72
N SER A 44 -11.42 5.73 4.87
CA SER A 44 -11.54 6.73 5.94
C SER A 44 -10.79 6.33 7.21
N MET A 45 -9.94 5.29 7.17
CA MET A 45 -9.17 4.91 8.34
C MET A 45 -8.04 5.92 8.49
N GLU A 46 -8.29 6.96 9.29
CA GLU A 46 -7.22 7.83 9.80
C GLU A 46 -6.16 6.93 10.42
N VAL A 47 -4.90 7.15 10.02
CA VAL A 47 -3.76 6.46 10.61
C VAL A 47 -3.83 6.72 12.11
N ARG A 48 -3.83 5.66 12.92
CA ARG A 48 -3.99 5.85 14.36
C ARG A 48 -2.90 6.80 14.88
N PRO A 49 -3.21 7.68 15.83
CA PRO A 49 -2.27 8.71 16.28
C PRO A 49 -0.91 8.14 16.69
N GLU A 50 -0.87 6.93 17.26
CA GLU A 50 0.36 6.28 17.70
C GLU A 50 1.31 5.92 16.54
N TYR A 51 0.76 5.62 15.36
CA TYR A 51 1.54 5.38 14.15
C TYR A 51 1.98 6.69 13.47
N LEU A 52 1.18 7.75 13.59
CA LEU A 52 1.57 9.09 13.13
C LEU A 52 2.72 9.66 13.96
N GLU A 53 2.72 9.45 15.28
CA GLU A 53 3.84 9.83 16.15
C GLU A 53 5.13 9.10 15.79
N ARG A 54 5.04 7.82 15.43
CA ARG A 54 6.18 7.02 14.92
C ARG A 54 6.65 7.48 13.54
N LEU A 55 5.76 7.85 12.63
CA LEU A 55 6.11 8.38 11.30
C LEU A 55 6.76 9.76 11.38
N ASN A 56 6.33 10.58 12.34
CA ASN A 56 6.89 11.90 12.60
C ASN A 56 8.07 11.89 13.58
N SER A 57 8.47 10.71 14.08
CA SER A 57 9.65 10.61 14.91
C SER A 57 10.91 10.82 14.07
N ILE A 58 11.95 11.36 14.69
CA ILE A 58 13.25 11.58 14.06
C ILE A 58 13.82 10.25 13.54
N GLU A 59 13.62 9.15 14.27
CA GLU A 59 14.08 7.80 13.89
C GLU A 59 13.49 7.28 12.57
N ALA A 60 12.24 7.63 12.24
CA ALA A 60 11.62 7.24 10.96
C ALA A 60 12.03 8.15 9.79
N ASN A 61 12.51 9.36 10.09
CA ASN A 61 12.96 10.34 9.09
C ASN A 61 14.48 10.40 8.94
N THR A 62 15.24 9.72 9.79
CA THR A 62 16.68 9.51 9.61
C THR A 62 16.91 8.23 8.82
N PHE A 63 16.88 8.35 7.49
CA PHE A 63 17.75 7.50 6.66
C PHE A 63 19.14 8.13 6.53
N LEU A 64 19.69 8.58 7.68
CA LEU A 64 20.88 9.41 7.91
C LEU A 64 20.58 10.92 7.90
N SER A 65 21.04 11.65 8.93
CA SER A 65 21.14 13.11 8.89
C SER A 65 22.09 13.56 7.76
N ASP A 66 22.03 14.82 7.31
CA ASP A 66 22.86 15.31 6.19
C ASP A 66 24.36 14.98 6.36
N GLY A 67 24.87 15.07 7.59
CA GLY A 67 26.26 14.71 7.92
C GLY A 67 26.53 13.20 7.89
N GLU A 68 25.59 12.37 8.33
CA GLU A 68 25.71 10.91 8.29
C GLU A 68 25.55 10.36 6.86
N SER A 69 24.78 11.04 6.00
CA SER A 69 24.66 10.74 4.58
C SER A 69 25.99 10.97 3.85
N GLU A 70 26.68 12.08 4.14
CA GLU A 70 27.99 12.37 3.55
C GLU A 70 29.07 11.35 3.96
N GLU A 71 29.05 10.87 5.21
CA GLU A 71 29.96 9.82 5.68
C GLU A 71 29.68 8.48 4.99
N PHE A 72 28.40 8.10 4.88
CA PHE A 72 27.99 6.88 4.19
C PHE A 72 28.34 6.90 2.70
N GLU A 73 28.13 8.04 2.01
CA GLU A 73 28.57 8.21 0.62
C GLU A 73 30.10 8.08 0.46
N ARG A 74 30.87 8.60 1.44
CA ARG A 74 32.33 8.48 1.45
C ARG A 74 32.77 7.03 1.60
N GLU A 75 32.11 6.26 2.46
CA GLU A 75 32.36 4.82 2.60
C GLU A 75 32.01 4.04 1.33
N LEU A 76 30.90 4.37 0.67
CA LEU A 76 30.49 3.75 -0.59
C LEU A 76 31.50 4.02 -1.71
N LYS A 77 32.00 5.26 -1.85
CA LYS A 77 33.03 5.62 -2.85
C LYS A 77 34.34 4.87 -2.61
N LYS A 78 34.77 4.72 -1.36
CA LYS A 78 35.94 3.91 -0.98
C LYS A 78 35.77 2.44 -1.33
N ARG A 79 34.58 1.86 -1.06
CA ARG A 79 34.29 0.46 -1.43
C ARG A 79 34.23 0.25 -2.94
N ALA A 80 33.79 1.26 -3.69
CA ALA A 80 33.72 1.23 -5.14
C ALA A 80 35.08 1.45 -5.84
N GLN A 81 36.17 1.67 -5.10
CA GLN A 81 37.52 1.95 -5.63
C GLN A 81 37.54 3.13 -6.64
N LEU A 82 36.75 4.16 -6.37
CA LEU A 82 36.69 5.39 -7.17
C LEU A 82 37.58 6.51 -6.58
N GLU A 83 38.46 6.18 -5.63
CA GLU A 83 39.59 7.02 -5.18
C GLU A 83 40.91 6.48 -5.74
#